data_AF-A0AA43CBC8-F1
#
_entry.id   AF-A0AA43CBC8-F1
#
_cell.length_a   1.000
_cell.length_b   1.000
_cell.length_c   1.000
_cell.angle_alpha   90.00
_cell.angle_beta   90.00
_cell.angle_gamma   90.00
#
_symmetry.space_group_name_H-M   'P 1'
#
loop_
_entity.id
_entity.type
_entity.pdbx_description
1 polymer ?
#
loop_
_entity_poly.entity_id
_entity_poly.type
_entity_poly.pdbx_seq_one_letter_code
_entity_poly.pdbx_strand_id
1 'polypeptide(L)' 'MAKNLTISVDEGLLRRARAVARKQGTSLNALLRGYLENLVGKQPGEVSADELLMLMRDHGGRSGGRKIGRDELYEDRIG' A
#
# COMPACT_ATOMS: atom_id res chain seq x y z
N MET A 1 2.40 17.43 -6.96
CA MET A 1 3.18 18.18 -5.95
C MET A 1 2.71 17.77 -4.56
N ALA A 2 3.61 17.43 -3.63
CA ALA A 2 3.20 17.04 -2.28
C ALA A 2 2.82 18.27 -1.44
N LYS A 3 1.71 18.18 -0.69
CA LYS A 3 1.29 19.19 0.30
C LYS A 3 1.55 18.64 1.71
N ASN A 4 2.00 19.50 2.62
CA ASN A 4 2.21 19.14 4.02
C ASN A 4 0.90 19.27 4.80
N LEU A 5 0.61 18.27 5.63
CA LEU A 5 -0.52 18.24 6.55
C LEU A 5 0.01 18.30 7.99
N THR A 6 -0.47 19.27 8.76
CA THR A 6 -0.19 19.39 10.20
C THR A 6 -1.45 19.07 10.99
N ILE A 7 -1.34 18.15 11.94
CA ILE A 7 -2.45 17.75 12.82
C ILE A 7 -2.01 17.88 14.29
N SER A 8 -2.94 18.28 15.14
CA SER A 8 -2.76 18.25 16.60
C SER A 8 -3.30 16.92 17.13
N VAL A 9 -2.47 16.20 17.89
CA VAL A 9 -2.83 14.93 18.51
C VAL A 9 -2.24 14.85 19.91
N ASP A 10 -2.86 14.05 20.77
CA ASP A 10 -2.29 13.71 22.07
C ASP A 10 -0.88 13.12 21.94
N GLU A 11 0.02 13.47 22.84
CA GLU A 11 1.42 13.05 22.79
C GLU A 11 1.56 11.53 22.99
N GLY A 12 0.75 10.96 23.89
CA GLY A 12 0.70 9.52 24.12
C GLY A 12 0.25 8.77 22.87
N LEU A 13 -0.76 9.29 22.18
CA LEU A 13 -1.20 8.75 20.89
C LEU A 13 -0.09 8.82 19.83
N LEU A 14 0.60 9.96 19.70
CA LEU A 14 1.70 10.13 18.75
C LEU A 14 2.82 9.11 18.99
N ARG A 15 3.20 8.88 20.25
CA ARG A 15 4.22 7.88 20.61
C ARG A 15 3.79 6.47 20.23
N ARG A 16 2.56 6.06 20.55
CA ARG A 16 2.04 4.73 20.20
C ARG A 16 1.96 4.53 18.69
N ALA A 17 1.46 5.52 17.95
CA ALA A 17 1.36 5.45 16.49
C ALA A 17 2.74 5.30 15.83
N ARG A 18 3.76 6.03 16.30
CA ARG A 18 5.15 5.86 15.84
C ARG A 18 5.72 4.49 16.16
N ALA A 19 5.41 3.93 17.34
CA ALA A 19 5.85 2.58 17.70
C ALA A 19 5.23 1.51 16.78
N VAL A 20 3.95 1.65 16.44
CA VAL A 20 3.27 0.77 15.48
C VAL A 20 3.93 0.84 14.10
N ALA A 21 4.15 2.06 13.58
CA ALA A 21 4.80 2.25 12.29
C ALA A 21 6.19 1.59 12.23
N ARG A 22 7.00 1.76 13.29
CA ARG A 22 8.31 1.12 13.40
C ARG A 22 8.22 -0.40 13.41
N LYS A 23 7.26 -0.97 14.13
CA LYS A 23 7.03 -2.44 14.15
C LYS A 23 6.66 -2.98 12.77
N GLN A 24 6.00 -2.17 11.94
CA GLN A 24 5.62 -2.50 10.57
C GLN A 24 6.71 -2.11 9.54
N GLY A 25 7.90 -1.68 9.98
CA GLY A 25 8.99 -1.30 9.08
C GLY A 25 8.73 -0.04 8.25
N THR A 26 7.79 0.82 8.67
CA THR A 26 7.36 2.01 7.92
C THR A 26 7.37 3.28 8.78
N SER A 27 6.99 4.42 8.20
CA SER A 27 6.87 5.70 8.89
C SER A 27 5.41 6.04 9.20
N LEU A 28 5.19 6.85 10.25
CA LEU A 28 3.84 7.33 10.58
C LEU A 28 3.21 8.11 9.42
N ASN A 29 4.01 8.90 8.68
CA ASN A 29 3.54 9.63 7.52
C ASN A 29 3.12 8.69 6.37
N ALA A 30 3.84 7.58 6.17
CA ALA A 30 3.48 6.59 5.17
C ALA A 30 2.17 5.88 5.54
N LEU A 31 1.97 5.52 6.82
CA LEU A 31 0.69 4.98 7.29
C LEU A 31 -0.47 5.95 7.11
N LEU A 32 -0.27 7.23 7.48
CA LEU A 32 -1.29 8.27 7.28
C LEU A 32 -1.63 8.46 5.81
N ARG A 33 -0.63 8.44 4.93
CA ARG A 33 -0.85 8.52 3.49
C ARG A 33 -1.70 7.35 2.98
N GLY A 34 -1.30 6.11 3.29
CA GLY A 34 -2.05 4.93 2.87
C GLY A 34 -3.46 4.87 3.46
N TYR A 35 -3.65 5.36 4.70
CA TYR A 35 -4.99 5.50 5.28
C TYR A 35 -5.85 6.49 4.50
N LEU A 36 -5.30 7.67 4.17
CA LEU A 36 -6.01 8.69 3.39
C LEU A 36 -6.34 8.20 1.98
N GLU A 37 -5.41 7.52 1.30
CA GLU A 37 -5.61 6.91 -0.03
C GLU A 37 -6.72 5.85 -0.01
N ASN A 38 -6.75 4.99 1.02
CA ASN A 38 -7.82 4.01 1.18
C ASN A 38 -9.16 4.67 1.53
N LEU A 39 -9.15 5.71 2.38
CA LEU A 39 -10.34 6.43 2.83
C LEU A 39 -11.06 7.13 1.67
N VAL A 40 -10.32 7.74 0.75
CA VAL A 40 -10.90 8.44 -0.42
C VAL A 40 -11.23 7.49 -1.58
N GLY A 41 -10.87 6.21 -1.45
CA GLY A 41 -10.89 5.24 -2.54
C GLY A 41 -9.72 5.46 -3.49
N LYS A 42 -9.03 4.38 -3.89
CA LYS A 42 -7.91 4.44 -4.84
C LYS A 42 -8.37 5.15 -6.11
N GLN A 43 -7.75 6.29 -6.45
CA GLN A 43 -7.74 6.70 -7.86
C GLN A 43 -7.00 5.61 -8.63
N PRO A 44 -7.57 5.05 -9.71
CA PRO A 44 -6.88 4.07 -10.52
C PRO A 44 -5.63 4.72 -11.13
N GLY A 45 -4.47 4.51 -10.52
CA GLY A 45 -3.19 5.08 -10.95
C GLY A 45 -2.19 5.43 -9.84
N GLU A 46 -2.64 5.67 -8.61
CA GLU A 46 -1.75 6.09 -7.49
C GLU A 46 -1.38 4.93 -6.55
N VAL A 47 -0.98 3.77 -7.08
CA VAL A 47 -0.19 2.86 -6.24
C VAL A 47 1.21 3.45 -6.17
N SER A 48 1.63 3.89 -4.99
CA SER A 48 2.99 4.41 -4.82
C SER A 48 4.01 3.28 -5.05
N ALA A 49 5.16 3.61 -5.66
CA ALA A 49 6.23 2.63 -5.88
C ALA A 49 6.68 1.98 -4.56
N ASP A 50 6.65 2.72 -3.45
CA ASP A 50 6.99 2.22 -2.13
C ASP A 50 5.96 1.18 -1.62
N GLU A 51 4.66 1.41 -1.84
CA GLU A 51 3.60 0.45 -1.51
C GLU A 51 3.74 -0.83 -2.33
N LEU A 52 4.00 -0.70 -3.63
CA LEU A 52 4.26 -1.84 -4.51
C LEU A 52 5.49 -2.63 -4.04
N LEU A 53 6.59 -1.96 -3.74
CA LEU A 53 7.81 -2.59 -3.25
C LEU A 53 7.65 -3.22 -1.87
N MET A 54 6.76 -2.70 -1.02
CA MET A 54 6.41 -3.31 0.26
C MET A 54 5.59 -4.59 0.04
N LEU A 55 4.54 -4.53 -0.79
CA LEU A 55 3.73 -5.69 -1.18
C LEU A 55 4.57 -6.81 -1.80
N MET A 56 5.50 -6.48 -2.69
CA MET A 56 6.40 -7.46 -3.32
C MET A 56 7.39 -8.10 -2.32
N ARG A 57 7.76 -7.39 -1.25
CA ARG A 57 8.61 -7.94 -0.19
C ARG A 57 7.83 -8.84 0.77
N ASP A 58 6.65 -8.40 1.18
CA ASP A 58 5.82 -9.11 2.15
C ASP A 58 5.12 -10.33 1.53
N HIS A 59 4.83 -10.29 0.23
CA HIS A 59 4.21 -11.38 -0.50
C HIS A 59 5.18 -11.90 -1.57
N GLY A 60 5.88 -13.00 -1.25
CA GLY A 60 6.66 -13.74 -2.24
C GLY A 60 5.74 -14.32 -3.31
N GLY A 61 5.86 -13.83 -4.55
CA GLY A 61 5.08 -14.32 -5.68
C GLY A 61 5.24 -15.83 -5.86
N ARG A 62 4.12 -16.56 -5.94
CA ARG A 62 4.11 -18.02 -6.05
C ARG A 62 3.26 -18.46 -7.23
N SER A 63 3.83 -18.38 -8.44
CA SER A 63 3.16 -18.81 -9.67
C SER A 63 2.95 -20.33 -9.76
N GLY A 64 3.49 -21.12 -8.83
CA GLY A 64 3.38 -22.59 -8.84
C GLY A 64 3.91 -23.26 -10.11
N GLY A 65 4.80 -22.59 -10.87
CA GLY A 65 5.25 -23.06 -12.18
C GLY A 65 4.27 -22.82 -13.33
N ARG A 66 3.09 -22.24 -13.06
CA ARG A 66 2.12 -21.83 -14.09
C ARG A 66 2.78 -20.81 -15.01
N LYS A 67 2.85 -21.12 -16.30
CA LYS A 67 3.19 -20.19 -17.36
C LYS A 67 1.87 -19.64 -17.90
N ILE A 68 1.59 -18.37 -17.66
CA ILE A 68 0.41 -17.74 -18.24
C ILE A 68 0.75 -17.42 -19.69
N GLY A 69 0.17 -18.19 -20.61
CA GLY A 69 0.21 -17.89 -22.05
C GLY A 69 -0.68 -16.70 -22.37
N ARG A 70 -0.31 -15.91 -23.37
CA ARG A 70 -1.08 -14.73 -23.79
C ARG A 70 -2.54 -15.08 -24.14
N ASP A 71 -2.78 -16.29 -24.63
CA ASP A 71 -4.10 -16.75 -25.07
C ASP A 71 -5.00 -17.10 -23.86
N GLU A 72 -4.43 -17.52 -22.72
CA GLU A 72 -5.18 -17.82 -21.47
C GLU A 72 -5.73 -16.56 -20.79
N LEU A 73 -5.18 -15.37 -21.07
CA LEU A 73 -5.59 -14.11 -20.43
C LEU A 73 -6.91 -13.53 -20.96
N TYR A 74 -7.40 -14.02 -22.10
CA TYR A 74 -8.57 -13.45 -22.77
C TYR A 74 -9.86 -14.27 -22.61
N GLU A 75 -9.79 -15.53 -22.15
CA GLU A 75 -10.95 -16.40 -22.02
C GLU A 75 -11.94 -15.92 -20.94
N ASP A 76 -11.46 -15.35 -19.83
CA ASP A 76 -12.30 -14.92 -18.69
C ASP A 76 -12.93 -13.52 -18.83
N ARG A 77 -12.73 -12.83 -19.97
CA ARG A 77 -13.23 -11.45 -20.17
C ARG A 77 -14.49 -11.34 -21.03
N ILE A 78 -15.00 -12.47 -21.54
CA ILE A 78 -16.25 -12.55 -22.32
C ILE A 78 -17.11 -13.66 -21.73
N GLY A 79 -17.82 -13.32 -20.65
CA GLY A 79 -18.88 -14.11 -20.01
C GLY A 79 -19.89 -13.17 -19.37
#